data_AF-A0A9W6QVA3-F1
#
_entry.id   AF-A0A9W6QVA3-F1
#
_cell.length_a   1.000
_cell.length_b   1.000
_cell.length_c   1.000
_cell.angle_alpha   90.00
_cell.angle_beta   90.00
_cell.angle_gamma   90.00
#
_symmetry.space_group_name_H-M   'P 1'
#
loop_
_entity.id
_entity.type
_entity.pdbx_description
1 polymer ?
#
loop_
_entity_poly.entity_id
_entity_poly.type
_entity_poly.pdbx_seq_one_letter_code
_entity_poly.pdbx_strand_id
1 'polypeptide(L)'
;MGTGRAVGDAGTGLAVIRLLPNSAPTRSIIPGAEDKLPKQAGVEVGFGLASAQVNSEAYLSFEKVIAQASPGGIAVQGASPQTPGALAQTAPPGNQQPRAGGINPPSTPLDTLVKAGLLNGQVHAQWSDTLGPCVGTIADSSTELASLSALNAIPTLPSTPDLTGVFDAPNLDPAADQAVIDGLKNLTGGLSTLGGVLSGQGSTKTALLSLPNTLSARSVVRLVDIPGSPNKAVESTSTMQVAAVKLLAGTPFELSVNVVSQPTLVVTSTGDKATSTVKYTAPVLEVVQGGKSLGRLDAANPKLDVPIGIPLQNPAEKLPIIGGLLGNGQALPAGLSKLDLGVLRLSVAGLNQKGEDSTQPFKGYQLGATARLLDLQVLPTDALGLPNLPSALAQISLGEQVARAYAPTGGVICGATAPLPPAPQPKGPQLAYTNAAYHSVPIFWSGTVMLLIGVILVAALPRRKRV
;
A
#
# COMPACT_ATOMS: atom_id res chain seq x y z
N MET A 1 -28.94 24.52 -2.61
CA MET A 1 -27.70 23.73 -2.72
C MET A 1 -26.54 24.69 -2.55
N GLY A 2 -25.53 24.40 -1.73
CA GLY A 2 -24.40 25.32 -1.55
C GLY A 2 -23.62 25.58 -2.85
N THR A 3 -23.04 26.78 -2.96
CA THR A 3 -22.26 27.20 -4.14
C THR A 3 -20.84 26.66 -4.18
N GLY A 4 -20.39 26.03 -3.10
CA GLY A 4 -19.02 25.56 -2.94
C GLY A 4 -18.68 24.46 -3.95
N ARG A 5 -17.73 24.73 -4.83
CA ARG A 5 -17.14 23.76 -5.76
C ARG A 5 -15.76 23.36 -5.27
N ALA A 6 -15.56 22.09 -4.98
CA ALA A 6 -14.32 21.56 -4.43
C ALA A 6 -14.11 20.12 -4.89
N VAL A 7 -12.91 19.82 -5.39
CA VAL A 7 -12.46 18.47 -5.67
C VAL A 7 -11.14 18.24 -4.95
N GLY A 8 -11.06 17.17 -4.16
CA GLY A 8 -9.87 16.85 -3.39
C GLY A 8 -9.84 15.39 -3.00
N ASP A 9 -8.64 14.84 -2.87
CA ASP A 9 -8.39 13.47 -2.47
C ASP A 9 -7.13 13.42 -1.61
N ALA A 10 -7.18 12.72 -0.49
CA ALA A 10 -6.02 12.31 0.26
C ALA A 10 -6.10 10.80 0.51
N GLY A 11 -4.99 10.11 0.28
CA GLY A 11 -4.84 8.68 0.50
C GLY A 11 -3.54 8.38 1.22
N THR A 12 -3.59 7.47 2.19
CA THR A 12 -2.44 6.99 2.94
C THR A 12 -2.53 5.49 3.08
N GLY A 13 -1.51 4.76 2.63
CA GLY A 13 -1.35 3.32 2.85
C GLY A 13 -0.20 3.03 3.80
N LEU A 14 -0.44 2.21 4.83
CA LEU A 14 0.57 1.89 5.83
C LEU A 14 1.69 1.02 5.25
N ALA A 15 1.33 -0.04 4.54
CA ALA A 15 2.29 -0.95 3.91
C ALA A 15 1.72 -1.53 2.61
N VAL A 16 2.56 -1.62 1.59
CA VAL A 16 2.25 -2.26 0.31
C VAL A 16 3.39 -3.21 -0.04
N ILE A 17 3.07 -4.48 -0.26
CA ILE A 17 4.02 -5.52 -0.64
C ILE A 17 3.78 -5.84 -2.11
N ARG A 18 4.83 -5.73 -2.91
CA ARG A 18 4.82 -6.03 -4.35
C ARG A 18 5.77 -7.16 -4.64
N LEU A 19 5.24 -8.24 -5.20
CA LEU A 19 6.02 -9.35 -5.71
C LEU A 19 6.19 -9.18 -7.21
N LEU A 20 7.43 -9.26 -7.68
CA LEU A 20 7.80 -9.02 -9.08
C LEU A 20 7.22 -7.68 -9.59
N PRO A 21 7.56 -6.53 -8.96
CA PRO A 21 7.14 -5.22 -9.44
C PRO A 21 7.53 -5.02 -10.91
N ASN A 22 6.67 -4.33 -11.67
CA ASN A 22 6.87 -4.03 -13.09
C ASN A 22 6.96 -5.28 -14.02
N SER A 23 6.39 -6.43 -13.63
CA SER A 23 6.45 -7.66 -14.42
C SER A 23 5.19 -7.96 -15.23
N ALA A 24 4.01 -7.51 -14.77
CA ALA A 24 2.73 -7.84 -15.39
C ALA A 24 2.20 -6.67 -16.24
N PRO A 25 1.55 -6.92 -17.39
CA PRO A 25 0.88 -5.85 -18.14
C PRO A 25 -0.28 -5.27 -17.32
N THR A 26 -0.53 -3.96 -17.42
CA THR A 26 -1.70 -3.33 -16.78
C THR A 26 -2.95 -3.79 -17.52
N ARG A 27 -3.93 -4.32 -16.77
CA ARG A 27 -5.26 -4.58 -17.33
C ARG A 27 -5.95 -3.26 -17.65
N SER A 28 -6.46 -3.13 -18.86
CA SER A 28 -7.25 -1.98 -19.29
C SER A 28 -8.59 -2.45 -19.84
N ILE A 29 -9.63 -1.67 -19.58
CA ILE A 29 -10.93 -1.84 -20.26
C ILE A 29 -10.90 -1.31 -21.70
N ILE A 30 -9.85 -0.58 -22.07
CA ILE A 30 -9.61 -0.05 -23.41
C ILE A 30 -8.64 -1.01 -24.12
N PRO A 31 -9.07 -1.75 -25.16
CA PRO A 31 -8.22 -2.70 -25.88
C PRO A 31 -6.96 -2.03 -26.45
N GLY A 32 -5.78 -2.64 -26.24
CA GLY A 32 -4.49 -2.17 -26.76
C GLY A 32 -3.87 -1.01 -25.96
N ALA A 33 -4.51 -0.59 -24.87
CA ALA A 33 -3.89 0.35 -23.92
C ALA A 33 -2.98 -0.37 -22.91
N GLU A 34 -3.07 -1.71 -22.78
CA GLU A 34 -2.29 -2.48 -21.80
C GLU A 34 -0.77 -2.29 -21.95
N ASP A 35 -0.29 -2.21 -23.20
CA ASP A 35 1.15 -2.06 -23.52
C ASP A 35 1.68 -0.64 -23.32
N LYS A 36 0.77 0.36 -23.23
CA LYS A 36 1.13 1.78 -23.04
C LYS A 36 1.02 2.24 -21.59
N LEU A 37 0.41 1.42 -20.75
CA LEU A 37 0.25 1.71 -19.33
C LEU A 37 1.47 1.16 -18.56
N PRO A 38 1.86 1.81 -17.44
CA PRO A 38 2.95 1.31 -16.61
C PRO A 38 2.72 -0.16 -16.22
N LYS A 39 3.74 -1.01 -16.27
CA LYS A 39 3.61 -2.41 -15.84
C LYS A 39 3.29 -2.47 -14.34
N GLN A 40 2.57 -3.50 -13.93
CA GLN A 40 2.15 -3.73 -12.54
C GLN A 40 2.95 -4.86 -11.88
N ALA A 41 2.81 -4.96 -10.56
CA ALA A 41 3.29 -6.12 -9.83
C ALA A 41 2.46 -7.36 -10.21
N GLY A 42 3.09 -8.54 -10.18
CA GLY A 42 2.38 -9.80 -10.36
C GLY A 42 1.35 -10.02 -9.26
N VAL A 43 1.73 -9.68 -8.01
CA VAL A 43 0.86 -9.63 -6.83
C VAL A 43 1.19 -8.38 -6.03
N GLU A 44 0.16 -7.63 -5.64
CA GLU A 44 0.24 -6.50 -4.71
C GLU A 44 -0.67 -6.76 -3.51
N VAL A 45 -0.16 -6.51 -2.31
CA VAL A 45 -0.94 -6.61 -1.07
C VAL A 45 -0.76 -5.34 -0.27
N GLY A 46 -1.83 -4.57 -0.09
CA GLY A 46 -1.87 -3.35 0.70
C GLY A 46 -2.51 -3.55 2.07
N PHE A 47 -2.05 -2.82 3.08
CA PHE A 47 -2.55 -2.86 4.44
C PHE A 47 -2.79 -1.45 4.98
N GLY A 48 -3.84 -1.32 5.78
CA GLY A 48 -4.13 -0.11 6.54
C GLY A 48 -4.28 1.13 5.65
N LEU A 49 -5.28 1.10 4.77
CA LEU A 49 -5.57 2.20 3.85
C LEU A 49 -6.51 3.20 4.52
N ALA A 50 -6.21 4.49 4.41
CA ALA A 50 -7.11 5.59 4.79
C ALA A 50 -7.26 6.54 3.58
N SER A 51 -8.50 6.74 3.13
CA SER A 51 -8.85 7.55 1.95
C SER A 51 -9.95 8.55 2.28
N ALA A 52 -9.74 9.81 1.94
CA ALA A 52 -10.69 10.90 2.12
C ALA A 52 -10.84 11.65 0.79
N GLN A 53 -12.07 11.73 0.28
CA GLN A 53 -12.37 12.28 -1.03
C GLN A 53 -13.56 13.23 -0.97
N VAL A 54 -13.48 14.31 -1.75
CA VAL A 54 -14.59 15.20 -2.07
C VAL A 54 -14.61 15.46 -3.57
N ASN A 55 -15.80 15.39 -4.15
CA ASN A 55 -16.07 15.83 -5.50
C ASN A 55 -17.46 16.48 -5.56
N SER A 56 -17.52 17.80 -5.41
CA SER A 56 -18.80 18.54 -5.43
C SER A 56 -19.60 18.36 -6.73
N GLU A 57 -18.91 18.02 -7.82
CA GLU A 57 -19.46 17.85 -9.17
C GLU A 57 -19.81 16.39 -9.48
N ALA A 58 -19.71 15.48 -8.49
CA ALA A 58 -20.10 14.09 -8.68
C ALA A 58 -21.59 13.98 -9.05
N TYR A 59 -21.89 13.12 -10.03
CA TYR A 59 -23.25 12.91 -10.52
C TYR A 59 -24.14 12.25 -9.45
N LEU A 60 -23.63 11.22 -8.78
CA LEU A 60 -24.33 10.54 -7.70
C LEU A 60 -24.07 11.27 -6.38
N SER A 61 -25.14 11.52 -5.62
CA SER A 61 -25.06 12.28 -4.36
C SER A 61 -24.11 11.64 -3.35
N PHE A 62 -24.11 10.31 -3.24
CA PHE A 62 -23.23 9.59 -2.32
C PHE A 62 -21.74 9.60 -2.73
N GLU A 63 -21.40 10.04 -3.95
CA GLU A 63 -20.02 10.17 -4.42
C GLU A 63 -19.42 11.56 -4.16
N LYS A 64 -20.23 12.49 -3.63
CA LYS A 64 -19.75 13.86 -3.37
C LYS A 64 -18.72 13.93 -2.26
N VAL A 65 -18.86 13.06 -1.26
CA VAL A 65 -17.90 12.91 -0.18
C VAL A 65 -17.81 11.44 0.16
N ILE A 66 -16.58 10.91 0.19
CA ILE A 66 -16.30 9.53 0.54
C ILE A 66 -15.14 9.53 1.54
N ALA A 67 -15.37 9.00 2.74
CA ALA A 67 -14.32 8.65 3.68
C ALA A 67 -14.28 7.14 3.84
N GLN A 68 -13.10 6.54 3.67
CA GLN A 68 -12.88 5.10 3.66
C GLN A 68 -11.66 4.72 4.49
N ALA A 69 -11.81 3.69 5.32
CA ALA A 69 -10.72 3.04 6.03
C ALA A 69 -10.77 1.55 5.72
N SER A 70 -9.75 1.00 5.07
CA SER A 70 -9.69 -0.43 4.73
C SER A 70 -8.58 -1.14 5.48
N PRO A 71 -8.88 -2.30 6.13
CA PRO A 71 -7.87 -3.09 6.82
C PRO A 71 -6.77 -3.63 5.89
N GLY A 72 -7.11 -3.92 4.64
CA GLY A 72 -6.15 -4.35 3.63
C GLY A 72 -6.77 -4.47 2.25
N GLY A 73 -5.99 -4.94 1.28
CA GLY A 73 -6.35 -5.10 -0.12
C GLY A 73 -5.38 -6.07 -0.78
N ILE A 74 -5.86 -6.93 -1.68
CA ILE A 74 -5.00 -7.74 -2.54
C ILE A 74 -5.34 -7.34 -3.96
N ALA A 75 -4.34 -7.13 -4.80
CA ALA A 75 -4.49 -7.05 -6.23
C ALA A 75 -3.63 -8.12 -6.91
N VAL A 76 -4.23 -8.91 -7.79
CA VAL A 76 -3.52 -9.89 -8.62
C VAL A 76 -3.62 -9.43 -10.05
N GLN A 77 -2.48 -9.10 -10.67
CA GLN A 77 -2.43 -8.53 -12.03
C GLN A 77 -3.38 -7.31 -12.20
N GLY A 78 -3.46 -6.46 -11.17
CA GLY A 78 -4.30 -5.25 -11.18
C GLY A 78 -5.77 -5.42 -10.81
N ALA A 79 -6.25 -6.64 -10.60
CA ALA A 79 -7.63 -6.87 -10.15
C ALA A 79 -7.68 -6.91 -8.62
N SER A 80 -8.35 -5.93 -8.00
CA SER A 80 -8.52 -5.86 -6.54
C SER A 80 -9.95 -6.20 -6.09
N PRO A 81 -10.20 -7.37 -5.47
CA PRO A 81 -11.47 -7.64 -4.79
C PRO A 81 -11.71 -6.66 -3.63
N GLN A 82 -12.98 -6.40 -3.34
CA GLN A 82 -13.39 -5.66 -2.15
C GLN A 82 -13.08 -6.49 -0.90
N THR A 83 -12.43 -5.86 0.08
CA THR A 83 -11.97 -6.54 1.30
C THR A 83 -12.99 -6.44 2.43
N PRO A 84 -13.28 -7.54 3.14
CA PRO A 84 -14.13 -7.50 4.33
C PRO A 84 -13.59 -6.55 5.40
N GLY A 85 -14.48 -5.93 6.18
CA GLY A 85 -14.11 -5.08 7.32
C GLY A 85 -13.71 -3.65 6.96
N ALA A 86 -13.83 -3.24 5.70
CA ALA A 86 -13.69 -1.84 5.32
C ALA A 86 -14.82 -0.98 5.90
N LEU A 87 -14.47 0.18 6.43
CA LEU A 87 -15.40 1.22 6.83
C LEU A 87 -15.53 2.21 5.67
N ALA A 88 -16.76 2.59 5.37
CA ALA A 88 -17.05 3.67 4.44
C ALA A 88 -18.16 4.55 5.01
N GLN A 89 -18.01 5.85 4.85
CA GLN A 89 -19.07 6.82 5.08
C GLN A 89 -19.13 7.78 3.90
N THR A 90 -20.34 7.99 3.40
CA THR A 90 -20.62 8.89 2.28
C THR A 90 -21.48 10.06 2.74
N ALA A 91 -21.40 11.17 2.02
CA ALA A 91 -22.30 12.31 2.20
C ALA A 91 -22.50 13.05 0.85
N PRO A 92 -23.64 13.73 0.62
CA PRO A 92 -24.83 13.85 1.48
C PRO A 92 -25.71 12.58 1.65
N PRO A 93 -26.56 12.53 2.70
CA PRO A 93 -26.74 13.56 3.74
C PRO A 93 -25.50 13.67 4.66
N GLY A 94 -25.31 14.84 5.28
CA GLY A 94 -24.19 15.06 6.20
C GLY A 94 -24.27 14.17 7.44
N ASN A 95 -23.12 13.69 7.91
CA ASN A 95 -23.04 12.86 9.11
C ASN A 95 -22.59 13.67 10.33
N GLN A 96 -23.38 13.66 11.41
CA GLN A 96 -23.01 14.36 12.65
C GLN A 96 -21.88 13.68 13.42
N GLN A 97 -21.78 12.35 13.33
CA GLN A 97 -20.81 11.57 14.08
C GLN A 97 -19.94 10.73 13.13
N PRO A 98 -18.65 10.56 13.46
CA PRO A 98 -17.79 9.62 12.75
C PRO A 98 -18.25 8.19 12.99
N ARG A 99 -17.91 7.29 12.06
CA ARG A 99 -18.03 5.84 12.25
C ARG A 99 -16.67 5.27 12.55
N ALA A 100 -16.59 4.43 13.58
CA ALA A 100 -15.39 3.67 13.90
C ALA A 100 -15.72 2.19 13.91
N GLY A 101 -14.70 1.37 13.70
CA GLY A 101 -14.79 -0.06 13.71
C GLY A 101 -13.41 -0.67 13.62
N GLY A 102 -13.33 -1.98 13.81
CA GLY A 102 -12.07 -2.68 13.71
C GLY A 102 -12.29 -4.15 13.41
N ILE A 103 -11.23 -4.76 12.92
CA ILE A 103 -11.15 -6.19 12.68
C ILE A 103 -9.88 -6.70 13.33
N ASN A 104 -10.01 -7.82 14.04
CA ASN A 104 -8.86 -8.64 14.35
C ASN A 104 -8.82 -9.75 13.29
N PRO A 105 -7.86 -9.72 12.35
CA PRO A 105 -7.77 -10.76 11.33
C PRO A 105 -7.67 -12.14 12.01
N PRO A 106 -8.48 -13.13 11.60
CA PRO A 106 -8.32 -14.49 12.11
C PRO A 106 -6.96 -15.03 11.65
N SER A 107 -6.36 -15.93 12.43
CA SER A 107 -5.14 -16.62 12.00
C SER A 107 -5.43 -17.43 10.73
N THR A 108 -4.61 -17.25 9.70
CA THR A 108 -4.73 -17.97 8.44
C THR A 108 -3.40 -18.63 8.04
N PRO A 109 -3.40 -19.60 7.12
CA PRO A 109 -2.15 -20.06 6.51
C PRO A 109 -1.34 -18.94 5.81
N LEU A 110 -2.00 -17.86 5.37
CA LEU A 110 -1.36 -16.69 4.77
C LEU A 110 -0.58 -15.84 5.78
N ASP A 111 -0.74 -16.07 7.09
CA ASP A 111 0.05 -15.41 8.15
C ASP A 111 1.56 -15.66 8.00
N THR A 112 1.93 -16.70 7.25
CA THR A 112 3.31 -17.02 6.86
C THR A 112 3.87 -16.03 5.83
N LEU A 113 3.01 -15.37 5.06
CA LEU A 113 3.37 -14.33 4.10
C LEU A 113 3.12 -12.95 4.70
N VAL A 114 1.97 -12.74 5.32
CA VAL A 114 1.66 -11.50 6.02
C VAL A 114 0.74 -11.76 7.19
N LYS A 115 1.15 -11.30 8.36
CA LYS A 115 0.34 -11.29 9.58
C LYS A 115 0.13 -9.86 10.02
N ALA A 116 -1.12 -9.44 10.05
CA ALA A 116 -1.53 -8.15 10.59
C ALA A 116 -2.18 -8.36 11.96
N GLY A 117 -1.87 -7.48 12.91
CA GLY A 117 -2.55 -7.40 14.20
C GLY A 117 -3.91 -6.71 14.08
N LEU A 118 -4.45 -6.31 15.24
CA LEU A 118 -5.69 -5.53 15.32
C LEU A 118 -5.63 -4.32 14.39
N LEU A 119 -6.65 -4.21 13.54
CA LEU A 119 -6.87 -3.11 12.62
C LEU A 119 -8.08 -2.32 13.09
N ASN A 120 -7.89 -1.04 13.36
CA ASN A 120 -8.99 -0.12 13.67
C ASN A 120 -9.07 0.95 12.59
N GLY A 121 -10.26 1.42 12.31
CA GLY A 121 -10.48 2.53 11.39
C GLY A 121 -11.52 3.49 11.94
N GLN A 122 -11.42 4.74 11.51
CA GLN A 122 -12.41 5.76 11.75
C GLN A 122 -12.61 6.57 10.48
N VAL A 123 -13.86 6.83 10.11
CA VAL A 123 -14.25 7.61 8.94
C VAL A 123 -15.25 8.69 9.34
N HIS A 124 -15.11 9.88 8.77
CA HIS A 124 -16.07 10.97 8.89
C HIS A 124 -16.28 11.65 7.53
N ALA A 125 -17.50 11.61 7.02
CA ALA A 125 -17.90 12.35 5.82
C ALA A 125 -18.97 13.40 6.16
N GLN A 126 -18.70 14.67 5.89
CA GLN A 126 -19.58 15.79 6.19
C GLN A 126 -20.00 16.52 4.92
N TRP A 127 -21.27 16.91 4.87
CA TRP A 127 -21.82 17.72 3.80
C TRP A 127 -23.00 18.54 4.34
N SER A 128 -23.14 19.78 3.89
CA SER A 128 -24.29 20.62 4.22
C SER A 128 -25.22 20.75 3.03
N ASP A 129 -26.53 20.59 3.24
CA ASP A 129 -27.52 20.80 2.17
C ASP A 129 -27.57 22.28 1.71
N THR A 130 -27.25 23.20 2.62
CA THR A 130 -27.25 24.65 2.35
C THR A 130 -25.88 25.18 1.94
N LEU A 131 -24.80 24.70 2.56
CA LEU A 131 -23.43 25.21 2.36
C LEU A 131 -22.54 24.28 1.51
N GLY A 132 -23.03 23.10 1.14
CA GLY A 132 -22.27 22.12 0.36
C GLY A 132 -21.03 21.63 1.11
N PRO A 133 -19.82 21.70 0.51
CA PRO A 133 -18.57 21.28 1.14
C PRO A 133 -18.06 22.27 2.21
N CYS A 134 -18.73 23.40 2.46
CA CYS A 134 -18.28 24.42 3.41
C CYS A 134 -18.64 24.09 4.86
N VAL A 135 -18.12 22.96 5.36
CA VAL A 135 -18.38 22.40 6.71
C VAL A 135 -17.11 22.24 7.55
N GLY A 136 -16.00 22.89 7.15
CA GLY A 136 -14.69 22.73 7.78
C GLY A 136 -13.98 21.50 7.23
N THR A 137 -13.98 20.40 7.99
CA THR A 137 -13.46 19.10 7.53
C THR A 137 -14.53 18.36 6.74
N ILE A 138 -14.28 18.13 5.46
CA ILE A 138 -15.26 17.51 4.55
C ILE A 138 -15.18 15.99 4.65
N ALA A 139 -13.96 15.46 4.55
CA ALA A 139 -13.69 14.03 4.65
C ALA A 139 -12.48 13.81 5.57
N ASP A 140 -12.60 12.90 6.52
CA ASP A 140 -11.54 12.46 7.41
C ASP A 140 -11.57 10.93 7.48
N SER A 141 -10.41 10.32 7.32
CA SER A 141 -10.26 8.88 7.45
C SER A 141 -8.96 8.58 8.17
N SER A 142 -9.00 7.60 9.07
CA SER A 142 -7.81 7.08 9.71
C SER A 142 -7.89 5.57 9.85
N THR A 143 -6.72 4.95 9.80
CA THR A 143 -6.55 3.52 10.00
C THR A 143 -5.35 3.31 10.92
N GLU A 144 -5.53 2.45 11.91
CA GLU A 144 -4.50 2.04 12.85
C GLU A 144 -4.28 0.54 12.74
N LEU A 145 -3.02 0.13 12.78
CA LEU A 145 -2.59 -1.26 12.73
C LEU A 145 -1.68 -1.53 13.92
N ALA A 146 -2.06 -2.44 14.81
CA ALA A 146 -1.31 -2.72 16.04
C ALA A 146 0.07 -3.35 15.76
N SER A 147 0.16 -4.20 14.75
CA SER A 147 1.43 -4.77 14.29
C SER A 147 1.32 -5.32 12.87
N LEU A 148 2.44 -5.39 12.16
CA LEU A 148 2.54 -6.07 10.87
C LEU A 148 3.82 -6.90 10.83
N SER A 149 3.74 -8.15 10.39
CA SER A 149 4.93 -8.89 9.98
C SER A 149 4.70 -9.44 8.58
N ALA A 150 5.69 -9.29 7.71
CA ALA A 150 5.57 -9.66 6.31
C ALA A 150 6.82 -10.38 5.80
N LEU A 151 6.56 -11.27 4.85
CA LEU A 151 7.49 -12.07 4.06
C LEU A 151 8.43 -12.93 4.94
N ASN A 152 7.92 -14.05 5.43
CA ASN A 152 8.76 -15.11 6.04
C ASN A 152 9.35 -16.06 4.97
N ALA A 153 8.89 -15.91 3.73
CA ALA A 153 9.47 -16.47 2.51
C ALA A 153 9.07 -15.57 1.32
N ILE A 154 9.87 -15.59 0.25
CA ILE A 154 9.57 -14.93 -1.02
C ILE A 154 9.05 -16.01 -1.99
N PRO A 155 7.72 -16.10 -2.24
CA PRO A 155 7.12 -17.25 -2.93
C PRO A 155 7.58 -17.44 -4.37
N THR A 156 8.07 -16.38 -5.00
CA THR A 156 8.46 -16.36 -6.42
C THR A 156 9.87 -16.87 -6.66
N LEU A 157 10.62 -17.21 -5.61
CA LEU A 157 12.00 -17.68 -5.71
C LEU A 157 12.12 -19.19 -5.52
N PRO A 158 13.17 -19.81 -6.09
CA PRO A 158 13.45 -21.22 -5.85
C PRO A 158 13.60 -21.51 -4.35
N SER A 159 12.90 -22.54 -3.89
CA SER A 159 13.04 -23.07 -2.53
C SER A 159 14.21 -24.03 -2.38
N THR A 160 14.75 -24.54 -3.49
CA THR A 160 15.91 -25.41 -3.51
C THR A 160 17.20 -24.58 -3.44
N PRO A 161 18.18 -24.97 -2.60
CA PRO A 161 19.51 -24.35 -2.59
C PRO A 161 20.34 -24.74 -3.82
N ASP A 162 20.02 -25.87 -4.45
CA ASP A 162 20.61 -26.26 -5.72
C ASP A 162 19.90 -25.57 -6.89
N LEU A 163 20.63 -24.71 -7.59
CA LEU A 163 20.19 -24.02 -8.80
C LEU A 163 20.91 -24.52 -10.07
N THR A 164 21.55 -25.69 -10.01
CA THR A 164 22.23 -26.28 -11.17
C THR A 164 21.26 -26.41 -12.34
N GLY A 165 21.60 -25.82 -13.48
CA GLY A 165 20.75 -25.81 -14.68
C GLY A 165 19.56 -24.84 -14.63
N VAL A 166 19.42 -24.06 -13.56
CA VAL A 166 18.40 -23.00 -13.39
C VAL A 166 19.03 -21.61 -13.39
N PHE A 167 20.23 -21.47 -12.83
CA PHE A 167 21.01 -20.24 -12.82
C PHE A 167 22.01 -20.24 -13.97
N ASP A 168 21.90 -19.25 -14.86
CA ASP A 168 22.84 -18.96 -15.95
C ASP A 168 22.97 -17.44 -16.02
N ALA A 169 24.10 -16.90 -15.57
CA ALA A 169 24.34 -15.47 -15.57
C ALA A 169 25.21 -15.11 -16.78
N PRO A 170 24.65 -14.49 -17.84
CA PRO A 170 25.37 -14.25 -19.10
C PRO A 170 26.58 -13.32 -18.98
N ASN A 171 26.80 -12.70 -17.81
CA ASN A 171 27.91 -11.78 -17.52
C ASN A 171 28.96 -12.38 -16.56
N LEU A 172 28.77 -13.61 -16.07
CA LEU A 172 29.75 -14.30 -15.23
C LEU A 172 30.52 -15.32 -16.07
N ASP A 173 31.80 -15.53 -15.76
CA ASP A 173 32.54 -16.63 -16.36
C ASP A 173 32.06 -17.98 -15.76
N PRO A 174 32.26 -19.11 -16.47
CA PRO A 174 31.77 -20.41 -16.00
C PRO A 174 32.30 -20.84 -14.62
N ALA A 175 33.47 -20.35 -14.20
CA ALA A 175 34.04 -20.67 -12.90
C ALA A 175 33.38 -19.86 -11.78
N ALA A 176 33.08 -18.59 -12.03
CA ALA A 176 32.31 -17.73 -11.14
C ALA A 176 30.87 -18.23 -11.00
N ASP A 177 30.24 -18.64 -12.11
CA ASP A 177 28.91 -19.25 -12.10
C ASP A 177 28.86 -20.53 -11.27
N GLN A 178 29.84 -21.42 -11.46
CA GLN A 178 29.93 -22.63 -10.66
C GLN A 178 30.17 -22.32 -9.19
N ALA A 179 30.99 -21.33 -8.86
CA ALA A 179 31.22 -20.88 -7.49
C ALA A 179 29.96 -20.28 -6.84
N VAL A 180 29.12 -19.57 -7.60
CA VAL A 180 27.80 -19.09 -7.13
C VAL A 180 26.91 -20.28 -6.80
N ILE A 181 26.79 -21.24 -7.71
CA ILE A 181 25.95 -22.43 -7.55
C ILE A 181 26.41 -23.24 -6.33
N ASP A 182 27.72 -23.48 -6.20
CA ASP A 182 28.28 -24.24 -5.09
C ASP A 182 28.16 -23.48 -3.76
N GLY A 183 28.30 -22.15 -3.79
CA GLY A 183 28.03 -21.28 -2.65
C GLY A 183 26.58 -21.38 -2.19
N LEU A 184 25.61 -21.33 -3.11
CA LEU A 184 24.18 -21.43 -2.81
C LEU A 184 23.80 -22.82 -2.29
N LYS A 185 24.39 -23.89 -2.85
CA LYS A 185 24.22 -25.27 -2.36
C LYS A 185 24.63 -25.45 -0.91
N ASN A 186 25.62 -24.69 -0.44
CA ASN A 186 26.15 -24.77 0.92
C ASN A 186 25.29 -24.01 1.95
N LEU A 187 24.30 -23.23 1.51
CA LEU A 187 23.39 -22.51 2.40
C LEU A 187 22.32 -23.43 3.01
N THR A 188 21.80 -23.02 4.17
CA THR A 188 20.80 -23.79 4.93
C THR A 188 19.45 -23.88 4.21
N GLY A 189 19.14 -22.92 3.34
CA GLY A 189 17.89 -22.89 2.57
C GLY A 189 18.06 -22.24 1.20
N GLY A 190 17.03 -22.35 0.35
CA GLY A 190 17.02 -21.73 -0.97
C GLY A 190 16.87 -20.21 -0.96
N LEU A 191 16.85 -19.62 -2.15
CA LEU A 191 16.70 -18.16 -2.32
C LEU A 191 15.36 -17.63 -1.78
N SER A 192 14.30 -18.45 -1.79
CA SER A 192 13.00 -18.08 -1.22
C SER A 192 13.04 -17.80 0.27
N THR A 193 14.03 -18.32 0.99
CA THR A 193 14.26 -18.03 2.41
C THR A 193 15.50 -17.17 2.65
N LEU A 194 16.00 -16.52 1.60
CA LEU A 194 17.26 -15.76 1.62
C LEU A 194 18.42 -16.61 2.16
N GLY A 195 18.60 -17.82 1.64
CA GLY A 195 19.71 -18.68 2.07
C GLY A 195 19.48 -19.35 3.44
N GLY A 196 18.23 -19.40 3.92
CA GLY A 196 17.88 -19.89 5.25
C GLY A 196 17.87 -18.83 6.35
N VAL A 197 18.04 -17.54 6.02
CA VAL A 197 17.87 -16.43 6.98
C VAL A 197 16.43 -16.34 7.45
N LEU A 198 15.49 -16.52 6.53
CA LEU A 198 14.07 -16.58 6.85
C LEU A 198 13.67 -18.02 7.16
N SER A 199 12.73 -18.19 8.08
CA SER A 199 12.31 -19.50 8.58
C SER A 199 11.43 -20.29 7.61
N GLY A 200 11.04 -19.70 6.48
CA GLY A 200 10.24 -20.35 5.44
C GLY A 200 8.74 -20.42 5.74
N GLN A 201 8.00 -21.01 4.79
CA GLN A 201 6.56 -21.22 4.90
C GLN A 201 6.22 -22.11 6.10
N GLY A 202 5.20 -21.72 6.88
CA GLY A 202 4.74 -22.45 8.06
C GLY A 202 5.39 -22.03 9.39
N SER A 203 6.38 -21.14 9.36
CA SER A 203 6.99 -20.56 10.57
C SER A 203 6.74 -19.05 10.66
N THR A 204 6.50 -18.57 11.87
CA THR A 204 6.31 -17.13 12.22
C THR A 204 7.46 -16.58 13.07
N LYS A 205 8.56 -17.32 13.20
CA LYS A 205 9.70 -16.96 14.07
C LYS A 205 10.55 -15.81 13.53
N THR A 206 10.56 -15.62 12.21
CA THR A 206 11.37 -14.59 11.53
C THR A 206 10.52 -13.92 10.45
N ALA A 207 10.84 -12.67 10.13
CA ALA A 207 10.15 -11.93 9.08
C ALA A 207 11.10 -10.96 8.38
N LEU A 208 10.99 -10.79 7.07
CA LEU A 208 11.75 -9.76 6.35
C LEU A 208 11.39 -8.36 6.81
N LEU A 209 10.10 -8.11 7.08
CA LEU A 209 9.60 -6.86 7.65
C LEU A 209 8.80 -7.16 8.91
N SER A 210 9.07 -6.43 9.97
CA SER A 210 8.28 -6.43 11.20
C SER A 210 8.07 -5.01 11.71
N LEU A 211 6.83 -4.71 12.05
CA LEU A 211 6.36 -3.46 12.61
C LEU A 211 5.68 -3.82 13.93
N PRO A 212 6.42 -3.84 15.04
CA PRO A 212 5.94 -4.40 16.30
C PRO A 212 5.00 -3.48 17.07
N ASN A 213 4.96 -2.19 16.71
CA ASN A 213 4.18 -1.16 17.39
C ASN A 213 3.08 -0.63 16.48
N THR A 214 2.12 0.08 17.08
CA THR A 214 1.01 0.69 16.34
C THR A 214 1.51 1.63 15.25
N LEU A 215 0.98 1.42 14.04
CA LEU A 215 1.10 2.34 12.92
C LEU A 215 -0.24 3.05 12.73
N SER A 216 -0.19 4.31 12.36
CA SER A 216 -1.41 5.06 12.01
C SER A 216 -1.24 5.78 10.68
N ALA A 217 -2.31 5.76 9.90
CA ALA A 217 -2.48 6.50 8.67
C ALA A 217 -3.68 7.41 8.85
N ARG A 218 -3.57 8.67 8.40
CA ARG A 218 -4.71 9.60 8.39
C ARG A 218 -4.69 10.45 7.15
N SER A 219 -5.85 10.53 6.50
CA SER A 219 -6.09 11.28 5.29
C SER A 219 -7.28 12.22 5.51
N VAL A 220 -7.10 13.50 5.19
CA VAL A 220 -8.08 14.55 5.45
C VAL A 220 -8.22 15.44 4.22
N VAL A 221 -9.47 15.78 3.88
CA VAL A 221 -9.77 16.85 2.93
C VAL A 221 -10.66 17.89 3.60
N ARG A 222 -10.24 19.16 3.52
CA ARG A 222 -10.92 20.29 4.17
C ARG A 222 -10.81 21.56 3.33
N LEU A 223 -11.62 22.55 3.70
CA LEU A 223 -11.47 23.91 3.18
C LEU A 223 -10.68 24.76 4.18
N VAL A 224 -9.69 25.50 3.68
CA VAL A 224 -8.84 26.40 4.49
C VAL A 224 -8.91 27.83 3.97
N ASP A 225 -8.61 28.79 4.84
CA ASP A 225 -8.59 30.22 4.47
C ASP A 225 -7.48 30.56 3.48
N ILE A 226 -7.80 31.41 2.51
CA ILE A 226 -6.83 32.04 1.63
C ILE A 226 -6.52 33.43 2.22
N PRO A 227 -5.24 33.76 2.54
CA PRO A 227 -4.89 35.07 3.06
C PRO A 227 -5.41 36.21 2.17
N GLY A 228 -6.17 37.14 2.76
CA GLY A 228 -6.70 38.30 2.05
C GLY A 228 -7.89 38.03 1.10
N SER A 229 -8.47 36.83 1.11
CA SER A 229 -9.63 36.48 0.28
C SER A 229 -10.79 35.94 1.13
N PRO A 230 -12.05 36.25 0.78
CA PRO A 230 -13.22 35.64 1.41
C PRO A 230 -13.46 34.19 0.98
N ASN A 231 -12.78 33.73 -0.07
CA ASN A 231 -12.91 32.38 -0.61
C ASN A 231 -11.94 31.42 0.09
N LYS A 232 -12.22 30.12 -0.01
CA LYS A 232 -11.41 29.07 0.62
C LYS A 232 -10.55 28.33 -0.40
N ALA A 233 -9.43 27.77 0.04
CA ALA A 233 -8.67 26.79 -0.72
C ALA A 233 -9.12 25.38 -0.37
N VAL A 234 -8.92 24.45 -1.30
CA VAL A 234 -9.04 23.01 -1.01
C VAL A 234 -7.70 22.52 -0.50
N GLU A 235 -7.68 21.90 0.68
CA GLU A 235 -6.50 21.29 1.27
C GLU A 235 -6.71 19.80 1.48
N SER A 236 -5.79 19.01 0.93
CA SER A 236 -5.72 17.56 1.09
C SER A 236 -4.44 17.21 1.84
N THR A 237 -4.59 16.52 2.98
CA THR A 237 -3.49 16.16 3.87
C THR A 237 -3.42 14.65 4.05
N SER A 238 -2.23 14.08 3.84
CA SER A 238 -1.89 12.70 4.14
C SER A 238 -0.79 12.68 5.20
N THR A 239 -0.99 11.88 6.25
CA THR A 239 -0.07 11.74 7.38
C THR A 239 0.08 10.27 7.75
N MET A 240 1.29 9.87 8.12
CA MET A 240 1.58 8.55 8.65
C MET A 240 2.36 8.70 9.95
N GLN A 241 2.13 7.80 10.89
CA GLN A 241 2.96 7.62 12.07
C GLN A 241 3.40 6.18 12.21
N VAL A 242 4.70 5.99 12.43
CA VAL A 242 5.31 4.71 12.79
C VAL A 242 6.52 4.96 13.67
N ALA A 243 6.65 4.24 14.78
CA ALA A 243 7.75 4.46 15.71
C ALA A 243 9.05 3.78 15.25
N ALA A 244 8.96 2.53 14.81
CA ALA A 244 10.12 1.73 14.45
C ALA A 244 9.74 0.68 13.40
N VAL A 245 10.67 0.41 12.51
CA VAL A 245 10.59 -0.66 11.52
C VAL A 245 11.74 -1.62 11.77
N LYS A 246 11.47 -2.92 11.81
CA LYS A 246 12.49 -3.96 11.90
C LYS A 246 12.57 -4.70 10.57
N LEU A 247 13.78 -4.87 10.06
CA LEU A 247 14.04 -5.70 8.89
C LEU A 247 14.79 -6.96 9.31
N LEU A 248 14.52 -8.09 8.65
CA LEU A 248 15.08 -9.40 9.01
C LEU A 248 14.88 -9.71 10.51
N ALA A 249 13.69 -9.40 11.00
CA ALA A 249 13.33 -9.48 12.41
C ALA A 249 13.42 -10.91 12.91
N GLY A 250 13.96 -11.07 14.13
CA GLY A 250 14.18 -12.39 14.74
C GLY A 250 15.37 -13.17 14.15
N THR A 251 16.19 -12.54 13.32
CA THR A 251 17.41 -13.12 12.76
C THR A 251 18.66 -12.47 13.38
N PRO A 252 19.84 -13.12 13.28
CA PRO A 252 21.13 -12.52 13.66
C PRO A 252 21.48 -11.24 12.89
N PHE A 253 20.78 -10.97 11.78
CA PHE A 253 21.02 -9.84 10.89
C PHE A 253 20.04 -8.69 11.08
N GLU A 254 19.18 -8.73 12.11
CA GLU A 254 18.11 -7.76 12.34
C GLU A 254 18.59 -6.31 12.21
N LEU A 255 17.91 -5.53 11.37
CA LEU A 255 18.11 -4.10 11.24
C LEU A 255 16.96 -3.36 11.91
N SER A 256 17.28 -2.39 12.75
CA SER A 256 16.32 -1.44 13.31
C SER A 256 16.37 -0.14 12.52
N VAL A 257 15.25 0.23 11.93
CA VAL A 257 15.05 1.50 11.22
C VAL A 257 14.18 2.38 12.11
N ASN A 258 14.83 3.31 12.80
CA ASN A 258 14.20 4.23 13.74
C ASN A 258 13.67 5.46 13.00
N VAL A 259 12.40 5.79 13.22
CA VAL A 259 11.76 6.92 12.53
C VAL A 259 11.94 8.17 13.39
N VAL A 260 12.82 9.07 12.96
CA VAL A 260 13.17 10.29 13.67
C VAL A 260 12.18 11.41 13.36
N SER A 261 11.70 11.50 12.13
CA SER A 261 10.64 12.42 11.72
C SER A 261 9.57 11.74 10.87
N GLN A 262 8.31 12.05 11.15
CA GLN A 262 7.17 11.48 10.45
C GLN A 262 6.89 12.22 9.14
N PRO A 263 6.51 11.50 8.07
CA PRO A 263 6.20 12.11 6.79
C PRO A 263 4.81 12.74 6.82
N THR A 264 4.69 13.94 6.25
CA THR A 264 3.41 14.64 6.09
C THR A 264 3.37 15.27 4.71
N LEU A 265 2.31 14.99 3.95
CA LEU A 265 2.08 15.54 2.63
C LEU A 265 0.80 16.39 2.66
N VAL A 266 0.94 17.67 2.37
CA VAL A 266 -0.17 18.62 2.28
C VAL A 266 -0.17 19.24 0.89
N VAL A 267 -1.31 19.16 0.21
CA VAL A 267 -1.53 19.77 -1.09
C VAL A 267 -2.68 20.76 -0.97
N THR A 268 -2.41 22.01 -1.31
CA THR A 268 -3.38 23.11 -1.21
C THR A 268 -3.57 23.73 -2.58
N SER A 269 -4.81 23.75 -3.08
CA SER A 269 -5.19 24.46 -4.30
C SER A 269 -6.09 25.66 -3.97
N THR A 270 -5.66 26.83 -4.41
CA THR A 270 -6.42 28.09 -4.39
C THR A 270 -7.16 28.34 -5.71
N GLY A 271 -6.95 27.47 -6.70
CA GLY A 271 -7.44 27.63 -8.06
C GLY A 271 -6.55 28.51 -8.95
N ASP A 272 -5.37 28.89 -8.46
CA ASP A 272 -4.34 29.61 -9.19
C ASP A 272 -2.97 28.94 -8.94
N LYS A 273 -2.19 28.71 -10.00
CA LYS A 273 -0.86 28.10 -9.94
C LYS A 273 0.11 28.83 -9.00
N ALA A 274 0.09 30.16 -8.98
CA ALA A 274 1.04 30.98 -8.24
C ALA A 274 0.81 30.94 -6.72
N THR A 275 -0.40 30.57 -6.28
CA THR A 275 -0.77 30.55 -4.85
C THR A 275 -1.11 29.15 -4.33
N SER A 276 -1.12 28.14 -5.21
CA SER A 276 -1.26 26.73 -4.85
C SER A 276 0.09 26.13 -4.45
N THR A 277 0.10 25.23 -3.46
CA THR A 277 1.34 24.72 -2.87
C THR A 277 1.29 23.23 -2.56
N VAL A 278 2.43 22.55 -2.72
CA VAL A 278 2.70 21.25 -2.10
C VAL A 278 3.69 21.46 -0.96
N LYS A 279 3.33 21.03 0.24
CA LYS A 279 4.22 20.99 1.40
C LYS A 279 4.46 19.53 1.78
N TYR A 280 5.72 19.12 1.78
CA TYR A 280 6.12 17.78 2.17
C TYR A 280 7.19 17.84 3.25
N THR A 281 6.92 17.23 4.38
CA THR A 281 7.92 16.95 5.41
C THR A 281 8.53 15.60 5.09
N ALA A 282 9.78 15.60 4.61
CA ALA A 282 10.49 14.37 4.33
C ALA A 282 10.79 13.60 5.62
N PRO A 283 10.70 12.26 5.60
CA PRO A 283 11.06 11.45 6.75
C PRO A 283 12.57 11.43 6.93
N VAL A 284 12.97 11.29 8.18
CA VAL A 284 14.34 11.01 8.59
C VAL A 284 14.32 9.66 9.27
N LEU A 285 15.13 8.73 8.75
CA LEU A 285 15.28 7.41 9.32
C LEU A 285 16.73 7.17 9.73
N GLU A 286 16.94 6.56 10.88
CA GLU A 286 18.25 6.05 11.30
C GLU A 286 18.25 4.53 11.21
N VAL A 287 19.23 3.96 10.50
CA VAL A 287 19.36 2.52 10.30
C VAL A 287 20.46 1.98 11.18
N VAL A 288 20.13 1.03 12.05
CA VAL A 288 21.03 0.44 13.04
C VAL A 288 21.05 -1.08 12.88
N GLN A 289 22.23 -1.69 12.97
CA GLN A 289 22.41 -3.13 12.98
C GLN A 289 23.42 -3.52 14.06
N GLY A 290 23.09 -4.50 14.91
CA GLY A 290 23.99 -4.94 15.99
C GLY A 290 24.43 -3.82 16.94
N GLY A 291 23.58 -2.81 17.14
CA GLY A 291 23.89 -1.62 17.96
C GLY A 291 24.77 -0.57 17.28
N LYS A 292 25.17 -0.75 16.02
CA LYS A 292 25.96 0.22 15.24
C LYS A 292 25.08 0.91 14.20
N SER A 293 25.23 2.22 14.08
CA SER A 293 24.57 2.99 13.01
C SER A 293 25.19 2.62 11.66
N LEU A 294 24.37 2.19 10.71
CA LEU A 294 24.75 1.94 9.32
C LEU A 294 24.61 3.19 8.45
N GLY A 295 23.76 4.13 8.87
CA GLY A 295 23.54 5.38 8.15
C GLY A 295 22.20 6.03 8.47
N ARG A 296 22.04 7.25 7.97
CA ARG A 296 20.81 8.04 8.05
C ARG A 296 20.23 8.22 6.66
N LEU A 297 18.93 7.96 6.53
CA LEU A 297 18.16 8.23 5.33
C LEU A 297 17.39 9.53 5.51
N ASP A 298 17.58 10.47 4.59
CA ASP A 298 16.86 11.73 4.52
C ASP A 298 16.86 12.27 3.08
N ALA A 299 16.35 13.49 2.87
CA ALA A 299 16.28 14.09 1.54
C ALA A 299 17.66 14.28 0.88
N ALA A 300 18.75 14.40 1.65
CA ALA A 300 20.10 14.53 1.12
C ALA A 300 20.75 13.17 0.86
N ASN A 301 20.41 12.16 1.67
CA ASN A 301 20.89 10.79 1.55
C ASN A 301 19.70 9.82 1.41
N PRO A 302 19.04 9.79 0.24
CA PRO A 302 17.76 9.09 0.09
C PRO A 302 17.89 7.58 -0.04
N LYS A 303 19.11 7.02 -0.06
CA LYS A 303 19.37 5.59 -0.30
C LYS A 303 20.45 5.07 0.64
N LEU A 304 20.26 3.84 1.10
CA LEU A 304 21.24 3.07 1.86
C LEU A 304 21.17 1.62 1.39
N ASP A 305 22.31 1.09 0.96
CA ASP A 305 22.43 -0.29 0.48
C ASP A 305 23.13 -1.14 1.55
N VAL A 306 22.49 -2.22 1.98
CA VAL A 306 23.07 -3.20 2.90
C VAL A 306 23.50 -4.41 2.10
N PRO A 307 24.80 -4.73 2.02
CA PRO A 307 25.31 -5.78 1.14
C PRO A 307 24.89 -7.18 1.62
N ILE A 308 24.61 -8.07 0.66
CA ILE A 308 24.31 -9.48 0.86
C ILE A 308 25.35 -10.29 0.07
N GLY A 309 26.01 -11.25 0.73
CA GLY A 309 26.96 -12.12 0.07
C GLY A 309 26.99 -13.54 0.61
N ILE A 310 27.61 -14.46 -0.13
CA ILE A 310 27.83 -15.85 0.26
C ILE A 310 29.29 -16.03 0.69
N PRO A 311 29.57 -16.74 1.79
CA PRO A 311 30.94 -17.13 2.14
C PRO A 311 31.48 -18.18 1.14
N LEU A 312 32.65 -17.94 0.53
CA LEU A 312 33.24 -18.87 -0.45
C LEU A 312 34.19 -19.91 0.16
N GLN A 313 34.75 -19.63 1.34
CA GLN A 313 35.87 -20.40 1.92
C GLN A 313 35.61 -20.88 3.35
N ASN A 314 34.36 -20.83 3.82
CA ASN A 314 33.99 -21.24 5.17
C ASN A 314 32.80 -22.21 5.16
N PRO A 315 33.03 -23.53 5.05
CA PRO A 315 31.95 -24.52 5.03
C PRO A 315 31.18 -24.64 6.35
N ALA A 316 31.67 -24.02 7.44
CA ALA A 316 30.95 -23.96 8.70
C ALA A 316 29.88 -22.85 8.72
N GLU A 317 30.03 -21.82 7.88
CA GLU A 317 29.07 -20.72 7.76
C GLU A 317 27.97 -21.11 6.75
N LYS A 318 26.78 -21.42 7.26
CA LYS A 318 25.65 -21.92 6.44
C LYS A 318 24.58 -20.88 6.17
N LEU A 319 24.84 -19.62 6.53
CA LEU A 319 23.97 -18.47 6.28
C LEU A 319 24.73 -17.45 5.43
N PRO A 320 24.02 -16.61 4.66
CA PRO A 320 24.65 -15.51 3.95
C PRO A 320 25.20 -14.46 4.93
N ILE A 321 26.14 -13.67 4.43
CA ILE A 321 26.70 -12.50 5.09
C ILE A 321 25.80 -11.31 4.75
N ILE A 322 25.23 -10.64 5.74
CA ILE A 322 24.37 -9.46 5.53
C ILE A 322 24.87 -8.29 6.38
N GLY A 323 25.13 -7.15 5.74
CA GLY A 323 25.61 -5.95 6.43
C GLY A 323 26.98 -6.13 7.12
N GLY A 324 27.77 -7.10 6.66
CA GLY A 324 29.07 -7.43 7.27
C GLY A 324 28.96 -8.24 8.56
N LEU A 325 27.81 -8.87 8.83
CA LEU A 325 27.66 -9.84 9.91
C LEU A 325 27.63 -11.28 9.39
N LEU A 326 28.11 -12.21 10.20
CA LEU A 326 27.98 -13.67 10.02
C LEU A 326 26.65 -14.17 10.62
N GLY A 327 26.29 -15.43 10.36
CA GLY A 327 25.08 -16.08 10.88
C GLY A 327 25.03 -16.25 12.39
N ASN A 328 26.13 -16.00 13.10
CA ASN A 328 26.17 -15.91 14.57
C ASN A 328 26.05 -14.46 15.10
N GLY A 329 25.85 -13.47 14.22
CA GLY A 329 25.76 -12.05 14.56
C GLY A 329 27.11 -11.37 14.80
N GLN A 330 28.24 -12.08 14.66
CA GLN A 330 29.57 -11.49 14.78
C GLN A 330 29.95 -10.75 13.50
N ALA A 331 30.83 -9.75 13.63
CA ALA A 331 31.38 -9.04 12.48
C ALA A 331 32.22 -9.96 11.59
N LEU A 332 32.15 -9.74 10.28
CA LEU A 332 32.93 -10.45 9.29
C LEU A 332 34.44 -10.26 9.56
N PRO A 333 35.21 -11.34 9.79
CA PRO A 333 36.65 -11.26 9.99
C PRO A 333 37.36 -10.70 8.75
N ALA A 334 38.43 -9.93 8.98
CA ALA A 334 39.28 -9.47 7.89
C ALA A 334 39.90 -10.68 7.15
N GLY A 335 39.73 -10.74 5.83
CA GLY A 335 40.29 -11.79 4.98
C GLY A 335 39.34 -12.94 4.61
N LEU A 336 38.09 -12.95 5.12
CA LEU A 336 37.11 -13.94 4.68
C LEU A 336 36.58 -13.57 3.28
N SER A 337 36.85 -14.44 2.30
CA SER A 337 36.39 -14.26 0.92
C SER A 337 34.88 -14.47 0.83
N LYS A 338 34.18 -13.49 0.26
CA LYS A 338 32.73 -13.55 0.01
C LYS A 338 32.43 -13.25 -1.46
N LEU A 339 31.36 -13.83 -1.95
CA LEU A 339 30.74 -13.49 -3.22
C LEU A 339 29.56 -12.56 -2.96
N ASP A 340 29.60 -11.35 -3.50
CA ASP A 340 28.47 -10.42 -3.37
C ASP A 340 27.35 -10.82 -4.32
N LEU A 341 26.16 -11.10 -3.76
CA LEU A 341 24.96 -11.46 -4.52
C LEU A 341 24.10 -10.24 -4.87
N GLY A 342 24.24 -9.16 -4.09
CA GLY A 342 23.46 -7.95 -4.25
C GLY A 342 23.29 -7.20 -2.95
N VAL A 343 22.19 -6.46 -2.84
CA VAL A 343 21.93 -5.56 -1.72
C VAL A 343 20.48 -5.63 -1.26
N LEU A 344 20.27 -5.36 0.03
CA LEU A 344 19.00 -4.89 0.56
C LEU A 344 19.02 -3.36 0.49
N ARG A 345 18.27 -2.79 -0.43
CA ARG A 345 18.23 -1.33 -0.65
C ARG A 345 17.08 -0.72 0.13
N LEU A 346 17.42 0.20 1.01
CA LEU A 346 16.47 1.09 1.68
C LEU A 346 16.48 2.43 0.96
N SER A 347 15.30 2.99 0.70
CA SER A 347 15.21 4.33 0.15
C SER A 347 14.05 5.12 0.75
N VAL A 348 14.25 6.43 0.87
CA VAL A 348 13.26 7.37 1.38
C VAL A 348 13.03 8.47 0.37
N ALA A 349 11.94 9.21 0.57
CA ALA A 349 11.53 10.31 -0.28
C ALA A 349 11.24 9.86 -1.72
N GLY A 350 10.02 10.13 -2.15
CA GLY A 350 9.54 9.85 -3.50
C GLY A 350 8.56 10.92 -3.93
N LEU A 351 8.85 12.17 -3.56
CA LEU A 351 7.97 13.29 -3.83
C LEU A 351 7.87 13.52 -5.34
N ASN A 352 6.73 13.16 -5.91
CA ASN A 352 6.40 13.48 -7.28
C ASN A 352 5.22 14.44 -7.26
N GLN A 353 5.32 15.55 -7.99
CA GLN A 353 4.29 16.58 -8.04
C GLN A 353 3.88 16.81 -9.48
N LYS A 354 2.58 16.99 -9.70
CA LYS A 354 2.01 17.37 -10.98
C LYS A 354 0.89 18.37 -10.76
N GLY A 355 0.89 19.45 -11.52
CA GLY A 355 -0.20 20.41 -11.51
C GLY A 355 -0.43 21.03 -12.87
N GLU A 356 -1.68 21.38 -13.14
CA GLU A 356 -2.12 21.91 -14.42
C GLU A 356 -3.36 22.79 -14.24
N ASP A 357 -3.48 23.79 -15.12
CA ASP A 357 -4.73 24.52 -15.30
C ASP A 357 -5.75 23.59 -15.94
N SER A 358 -6.97 23.58 -15.40
CA SER A 358 -8.05 22.74 -15.91
C SER A 358 -9.34 23.55 -16.06
N THR A 359 -10.13 23.16 -17.05
CA THR A 359 -11.45 23.73 -17.35
C THR A 359 -12.60 22.79 -17.01
N GLN A 360 -12.28 21.56 -16.59
CA GLN A 360 -13.24 20.53 -16.20
C GLN A 360 -12.91 20.02 -14.79
N PRO A 361 -13.91 19.80 -13.92
CA PRO A 361 -15.33 20.08 -14.14
C PRO A 361 -15.68 21.58 -14.03
N PHE A 362 -14.72 22.43 -13.65
CA PHE A 362 -14.83 23.89 -13.63
C PHE A 362 -13.49 24.52 -14.01
N LYS A 363 -13.41 25.85 -14.21
CA LYS A 363 -12.13 26.52 -14.46
C LYS A 363 -11.35 26.71 -13.16
N GLY A 364 -10.10 26.24 -13.10
CA GLY A 364 -9.22 26.42 -11.95
C GLY A 364 -7.87 25.73 -12.10
N TYR A 365 -7.22 25.45 -10.97
CA TYR A 365 -5.90 24.81 -10.94
C TYR A 365 -5.93 23.51 -10.14
N GLN A 366 -5.55 22.41 -10.78
CA GLN A 366 -5.44 21.11 -10.16
C GLN A 366 -3.99 20.85 -9.80
N LEU A 367 -3.75 20.39 -8.57
CA LEU A 367 -2.43 20.04 -8.07
C LEU A 367 -2.50 18.69 -7.37
N GLY A 368 -1.51 17.84 -7.60
CA GLY A 368 -1.39 16.54 -6.98
C GLY A 368 0.06 16.22 -6.65
N ALA A 369 0.25 15.45 -5.58
CA ALA A 369 1.53 14.94 -5.19
C ALA A 369 1.42 13.53 -4.64
N THR A 370 2.49 12.75 -4.80
CA THR A 370 2.68 11.45 -4.14
C THR A 370 4.00 11.46 -3.38
N ALA A 371 4.08 10.69 -2.29
CA ALA A 371 5.29 10.50 -1.52
C ALA A 371 5.30 9.10 -0.87
N ARG A 372 6.45 8.70 -0.32
CA ARG A 372 6.61 7.42 0.40
C ARG A 372 7.54 7.59 1.60
N LEU A 373 7.28 6.87 2.69
CA LEU A 373 8.12 6.87 3.88
C LEU A 373 9.43 6.12 3.61
N LEU A 374 9.31 4.83 3.32
CA LEU A 374 10.41 3.90 3.16
C LEU A 374 10.06 2.93 2.04
N ASP A 375 11.02 2.63 1.19
CA ASP A 375 10.92 1.61 0.16
C ASP A 375 12.07 0.64 0.33
N LEU A 376 11.74 -0.63 0.54
CA LEU A 376 12.65 -1.73 0.71
C LEU A 376 12.65 -2.56 -0.56
N GLN A 377 13.81 -2.72 -1.17
CA GLN A 377 14.00 -3.60 -2.33
C GLN A 377 14.97 -4.72 -1.96
N VAL A 378 14.52 -5.95 -2.14
CA VAL A 378 15.36 -7.14 -1.98
C VAL A 378 15.96 -7.49 -3.33
N LEU A 379 17.30 -7.44 -3.40
CA LEU A 379 18.08 -7.79 -4.60
C LEU A 379 17.56 -7.03 -5.84
N PRO A 380 17.72 -5.68 -5.87
CA PRO A 380 17.32 -4.89 -7.03
C PRO A 380 18.10 -5.35 -8.27
N THR A 381 17.36 -5.69 -9.33
CA THR A 381 17.92 -6.36 -10.51
C THR A 381 18.61 -5.41 -11.47
N ASP A 382 18.41 -4.10 -11.29
CA ASP A 382 19.08 -3.05 -12.08
C ASP A 382 20.61 -3.19 -12.00
N ALA A 383 21.12 -3.73 -10.90
CA ALA A 383 22.54 -4.01 -10.70
C ALA A 383 23.03 -5.29 -11.42
N LEU A 384 22.12 -6.17 -11.85
CA LEU A 384 22.45 -7.44 -12.52
C LEU A 384 22.58 -7.29 -14.04
N GLY A 385 22.11 -6.18 -14.62
CA GLY A 385 22.31 -5.86 -16.05
C GLY A 385 21.58 -6.79 -17.04
N LEU A 386 20.57 -7.54 -16.60
CA LEU A 386 19.82 -8.49 -17.44
C LEU A 386 18.55 -7.83 -18.02
N PRO A 387 18.29 -7.93 -19.33
CA PRO A 387 17.08 -7.35 -19.94
C PRO A 387 15.80 -8.06 -19.47
N ASN A 388 14.70 -7.31 -19.34
CA ASN A 388 13.37 -7.79 -18.97
C ASN A 388 13.20 -8.37 -17.55
N LEU A 389 14.14 -8.12 -16.63
CA LEU A 389 13.94 -8.45 -15.22
C LEU A 389 12.97 -7.50 -14.52
N PRO A 390 12.19 -7.99 -13.53
CA PRO A 390 11.41 -7.12 -12.63
C PRO A 390 12.37 -6.25 -11.82
N SER A 391 12.04 -4.99 -11.55
CA SER A 391 12.96 -4.02 -10.90
C SER A 391 13.54 -4.46 -9.54
N ALA A 392 12.88 -5.40 -8.87
CA ALA A 392 13.38 -6.11 -7.70
C ALA A 392 12.68 -7.47 -7.59
N LEU A 393 13.23 -8.39 -6.79
CA LEU A 393 12.58 -9.68 -6.53
C LEU A 393 11.35 -9.51 -5.62
N ALA A 394 11.49 -8.70 -4.59
CA ALA A 394 10.41 -8.26 -3.72
C ALA A 394 10.62 -6.78 -3.38
N GLN A 395 9.52 -6.05 -3.32
CA GLN A 395 9.50 -4.65 -2.90
C GLN A 395 8.47 -4.45 -1.81
N ILE A 396 8.85 -3.76 -0.74
CA ILE A 396 7.93 -3.37 0.32
C ILE A 396 8.00 -1.85 0.46
N SER A 397 6.88 -1.20 0.22
CA SER A 397 6.74 0.24 0.37
C SER A 397 5.90 0.54 1.61
N LEU A 398 6.43 1.37 2.50
CA LEU A 398 5.75 1.84 3.70
C LEU A 398 5.32 3.29 3.50
N GLY A 399 4.14 3.63 4.03
CA GLY A 399 3.66 5.00 4.05
C GLY A 399 3.48 5.61 2.68
N GLU A 400 2.80 4.93 1.77
CA GLU A 400 2.46 5.51 0.48
C GLU A 400 1.42 6.61 0.68
N GLN A 401 1.75 7.81 0.21
CA GLN A 401 0.92 9.00 0.38
C GLN A 401 0.53 9.55 -0.98
N VAL A 402 -0.73 9.93 -1.12
CA VAL A 402 -1.25 10.70 -2.24
C VAL A 402 -2.10 11.84 -1.71
N ALA A 403 -1.94 13.01 -2.30
CA ALA A 403 -2.79 14.15 -2.02
C ALA A 403 -3.04 14.92 -3.32
N ARG A 404 -4.29 15.29 -3.57
CA ARG A 404 -4.74 16.05 -4.73
C ARG A 404 -5.73 17.11 -4.28
N ALA A 405 -5.59 18.32 -4.78
CA ALA A 405 -6.50 19.41 -4.51
C ALA A 405 -6.80 20.18 -5.79
N TYR A 406 -8.06 20.57 -5.95
CA TYR A 406 -8.54 21.31 -7.10
C TYR A 406 -9.66 22.24 -6.68
N ALA A 407 -9.37 23.54 -6.77
CA ALA A 407 -10.29 24.62 -6.50
C ALA A 407 -10.56 25.43 -7.79
N PRO A 408 -11.75 26.06 -7.90
CA PRO A 408 -12.05 26.97 -9.01
C PRO A 408 -11.20 28.24 -8.93
N THR A 409 -11.05 28.94 -10.05
CA THR A 409 -10.32 30.21 -10.11
C THR A 409 -10.82 31.18 -9.04
N GLY A 410 -9.90 31.69 -8.21
CA GLY A 410 -10.22 32.59 -7.10
C GLY A 410 -10.68 31.90 -5.80
N GLY A 411 -10.73 30.56 -5.76
CA GLY A 411 -11.06 29.76 -4.59
C GLY A 411 -12.54 29.37 -4.47
N VAL A 412 -12.82 28.49 -3.51
CA VAL A 412 -14.15 27.95 -3.21
C VAL A 412 -15.01 29.02 -2.54
N ILE A 413 -16.19 29.28 -3.14
CA ILE A 413 -17.16 30.26 -2.62
C ILE A 413 -18.11 29.58 -1.64
N CYS A 414 -17.97 29.90 -0.35
CA CYS A 414 -18.85 29.41 0.70
C CYS A 414 -20.04 30.35 0.91
N GLY A 415 -21.11 30.12 0.15
CA GLY A 415 -22.37 30.86 0.27
C GLY A 415 -23.58 29.93 0.16
N ALA A 416 -24.69 30.34 0.79
CA ALA A 416 -25.99 29.70 0.58
C ALA A 416 -26.67 30.38 -0.62
N THR A 417 -27.02 29.63 -1.67
CA THR A 417 -28.06 30.10 -2.60
C THR A 417 -29.43 29.86 -1.98
N ALA A 418 -30.37 30.78 -2.25
CA ALA A 418 -31.79 30.57 -2.00
C ALA A 418 -32.23 29.19 -2.53
N PRO A 419 -33.17 28.50 -1.87
CA PRO A 419 -33.68 27.23 -2.37
C PRO A 419 -34.23 27.46 -3.79
N LEU A 420 -33.62 26.81 -4.78
CA LEU A 420 -34.30 26.67 -6.07
C LEU A 420 -35.59 25.90 -5.80
N PRO A 421 -36.75 26.34 -6.33
CA PRO A 421 -37.96 25.54 -6.28
C PRO A 421 -37.64 24.15 -6.83
N PRO A 422 -38.20 23.08 -6.23
CA PRO A 422 -37.90 21.72 -6.66
C PRO A 422 -38.07 21.64 -8.17
N ALA A 423 -37.00 21.25 -8.86
CA ALA A 423 -37.07 21.01 -10.29
C ALA A 423 -38.24 20.06 -10.54
N PRO A 424 -39.16 20.35 -11.47
CA PRO A 424 -40.22 19.41 -11.83
C PRO A 424 -39.53 18.10 -12.17
N GLN A 425 -39.85 17.03 -11.43
CA GLN A 425 -39.37 15.70 -11.79
C GLN A 425 -39.75 15.48 -13.25
N PRO A 426 -38.78 15.19 -14.14
CA PRO A 426 -39.11 14.77 -15.48
C PRO A 426 -39.99 13.53 -15.33
N LYS A 427 -41.25 13.60 -15.75
CA LYS A 427 -42.09 12.43 -16.03
C LYS A 427 -41.53 11.74 -17.28
N GLY A 428 -40.29 11.27 -17.20
CA GLY A 428 -39.75 10.33 -18.16
C GLY A 428 -40.36 8.95 -17.91
N PRO A 429 -40.43 8.07 -18.92
CA PRO A 429 -40.80 6.68 -18.67
C PRO A 429 -39.85 6.11 -17.61
N GLN A 430 -40.40 5.37 -16.65
CA GLN A 430 -39.64 4.71 -15.58
C GLN A 430 -38.49 3.92 -16.21
N LEU A 431 -37.26 4.44 -16.08
CA LEU A 431 -36.07 3.66 -16.35
C LEU A 431 -36.12 2.45 -15.40
N ALA A 432 -35.88 1.27 -15.96
CA ALA A 432 -35.86 0.03 -15.21
C ALA A 432 -34.94 0.21 -13.99
N TYR A 433 -35.52 0.18 -12.80
CA TYR A 433 -34.78 -0.02 -11.57
C TYR A 433 -33.91 -1.25 -11.79
N THR A 434 -32.58 -1.11 -11.84
CA THR A 434 -31.67 -2.24 -11.73
C THR A 434 -31.70 -2.73 -10.27
N ASN A 435 -32.84 -3.34 -9.90
CA ASN A 435 -33.13 -3.99 -8.63
C ASN A 435 -32.35 -5.30 -8.46
N ALA A 436 -31.14 -5.43 -9.04
CA ALA A 436 -30.33 -6.64 -8.86
C ALA A 436 -29.99 -6.88 -7.38
N ALA A 437 -29.94 -5.83 -6.55
CA ALA A 437 -29.70 -5.94 -5.11
C ALA A 437 -30.95 -6.32 -4.28
N TYR A 438 -32.17 -6.10 -4.79
CA TYR A 438 -33.41 -6.52 -4.11
C TYR A 438 -33.95 -7.85 -4.65
N HIS A 439 -33.62 -8.22 -5.88
CA HIS A 439 -33.92 -9.55 -6.46
C HIS A 439 -32.95 -10.65 -6.00
N SER A 440 -31.81 -10.30 -5.41
CA SER A 440 -30.86 -11.28 -4.87
C SER A 440 -31.28 -11.84 -3.50
N VAL A 441 -32.12 -11.14 -2.72
CA VAL A 441 -32.59 -11.62 -1.41
C VAL A 441 -33.46 -12.89 -1.55
N PRO A 442 -34.46 -12.96 -2.46
CA PRO A 442 -35.21 -14.19 -2.68
C PRO A 442 -34.36 -15.32 -3.28
N ILE A 443 -33.39 -15.00 -4.13
CA ILE A 443 -32.48 -15.99 -4.77
C ILE A 443 -31.49 -16.57 -3.73
N PHE A 444 -31.01 -15.75 -2.81
CA PHE A 444 -30.16 -16.19 -1.71
C PHE A 444 -30.91 -17.16 -0.77
N TRP A 445 -32.16 -16.82 -0.41
CA TRP A 445 -32.99 -17.68 0.42
C TRP A 445 -33.42 -18.97 -0.31
N SER A 446 -33.75 -18.91 -1.60
CA SER A 446 -34.09 -20.12 -2.37
C SER A 446 -32.88 -21.06 -2.54
N GLY A 447 -31.68 -20.51 -2.79
CA GLY A 447 -30.44 -21.28 -2.82
C GLY A 447 -30.13 -21.96 -1.48
N THR A 448 -30.31 -21.24 -0.37
CA THR A 448 -30.10 -21.78 0.99
C THR A 448 -31.06 -22.93 1.30
N VAL A 449 -32.34 -22.80 0.91
CA VAL A 449 -33.35 -23.86 1.10
C VAL A 449 -33.01 -25.11 0.28
N MET A 450 -32.59 -24.95 -0.99
CA MET A 450 -32.19 -26.10 -1.80
C MET A 450 -30.96 -26.83 -1.25
N LEU A 451 -30.01 -26.11 -0.68
CA LEU A 451 -28.82 -26.69 -0.07
C LEU A 451 -29.17 -27.51 1.18
N LEU A 452 -30.09 -27.01 2.01
CA LEU A 452 -30.62 -27.73 3.17
C LEU A 452 -31.38 -29.01 2.77
N ILE A 453 -32.20 -28.94 1.71
CA ILE A 453 -32.90 -30.12 1.18
C ILE A 453 -31.92 -31.17 0.66
N GLY A 454 -30.87 -30.74 -0.06
CA GLY A 454 -29.81 -31.63 -0.55
C GLY A 454 -29.07 -32.34 0.59
N VAL A 455 -28.72 -31.62 1.67
CA VAL A 455 -28.07 -32.21 2.85
C VAL A 455 -28.97 -33.24 3.53
N ILE A 456 -30.26 -32.96 3.68
CA ILE A 456 -31.22 -33.89 4.29
C ILE A 456 -31.37 -35.15 3.43
N LEU A 457 -31.44 -35.03 2.10
CA LEU A 457 -31.53 -36.18 1.20
C LEU A 457 -30.28 -37.07 1.25
N VAL A 458 -29.09 -36.47 1.31
CA VAL A 458 -27.83 -37.23 1.44
C VAL A 458 -27.71 -37.89 2.81
N ALA A 459 -28.17 -37.23 3.88
CA ALA A 459 -28.18 -37.79 5.23
C ALA A 459 -29.23 -38.90 5.43
N ALA A 460 -30.34 -38.85 4.68
CA ALA A 460 -31.43 -39.82 4.73
C ALA A 460 -31.18 -41.07 3.85
N LEU A 461 -30.17 -41.06 2.97
CA LEU A 461 -29.80 -42.24 2.20
C LEU A 461 -29.18 -43.31 3.12
N PRO A 462 -29.71 -44.55 3.13
CA PRO A 462 -29.17 -45.61 3.98
C PRO A 462 -27.75 -45.94 3.53
N ARG A 463 -26.77 -45.73 4.43
CA ARG A 463 -25.39 -46.18 4.24
C ARG A 463 -25.41 -47.69 3.99
N ARG A 464 -25.12 -48.11 2.76
CA ARG A 464 -24.81 -49.52 2.46
C ARG A 464 -23.68 -49.94 3.39
N LYS A 465 -23.94 -50.92 4.26
CA LYS A 465 -22.88 -51.59 5.02
C LYS A 465 -21.88 -52.14 4.01
N ARG A 466 -20.64 -51.68 4.08
CA ARG A 466 -19.51 -52.35 3.43
C ARG A 466 -19.43 -53.75 4.05
N VAL A 467 -19.60 -54.76 3.21
CA VAL A 467 -19.18 -56.14 3.50
C VAL A 467 -17.72 -56.24 3.12
#